data_AF-A0A849RTD4-F1
#
_entry.id   AF-A0A849RTD4-F1
#
_cell.length_a   1.000
_cell.length_b   1.000
_cell.length_c   1.000
_cell.angle_alpha   90.00
_cell.angle_beta   90.00
_cell.angle_gamma   90.00
#
_symmetry.space_group_name_H-M   'P 1'
#
loop_
_entity.id
_entity.type
_entity.pdbx_description
1 polymer ?
#
loop_
_entity_poly.entity_id
_entity_poly.type
_entity_poly.pdbx_seq_one_letter_code
_entity_poly.pdbx_strand_id
1 'polypeptide(L)'
;MRERRWETTTPLTFSQVLAVGERLAALGLKPAVPAQDVICYVEEWTVSAPDEFDQLDPWATEDVTLVHVREGWRGDFFLLAGAYHTVFQRYQDVGTYCSVSHPWRIRESLRRHEPRSMFWLGFRHAHSFLRIRLQTTEVITPGETRADSDRAEWLDERRAAFLDAITILELPIETLIEKEQVILRPADPATPFFCSWPDAFGPCQFEYNTTDSYEFLVPASKLAATFAQEPAGVRTYLTGFSEEALTDFAAIEPGARFAYRCSVHCPLDELLEVLEAIQPEGRLYATLCEFQTQAVLPEGDDASAIIGIVGLNGQFQIEARLNRAPLKEEAMGPWLERLIGYPVTYAPLPAFV
;
A
#
# COMPACT_ATOMS: atom_id res chain seq x y z
N MET A 1 3.28 3.29 -5.52
CA MET A 1 2.19 4.17 -5.98
C MET A 1 2.73 4.95 -7.18
N ARG A 2 2.14 4.77 -8.38
CA ARG A 2 2.54 5.42 -9.65
C ARG A 2 1.72 6.67 -9.95
N GLU A 3 1.01 7.17 -8.94
CA GLU A 3 -0.18 7.95 -9.17
C GLU A 3 -0.14 9.22 -8.33
N ARG A 4 -0.67 10.28 -8.90
CA ARG A 4 -0.97 11.51 -8.20
C ARG A 4 -2.41 11.42 -7.72
N ARG A 5 -2.66 11.78 -6.46
CA ARG A 5 -3.96 11.60 -5.82
C ARG A 5 -4.53 12.92 -5.33
N TRP A 6 -5.81 13.13 -5.61
CA TRP A 6 -6.63 14.18 -5.03
C TRP A 6 -7.84 13.53 -4.37
N GLU A 7 -8.38 14.16 -3.34
CA GLU A 7 -9.60 13.69 -2.66
C GLU A 7 -10.54 14.85 -2.35
N THR A 8 -11.84 14.54 -2.26
CA THR A 8 -12.86 15.52 -1.87
C THR A 8 -12.66 15.97 -0.43
N THR A 9 -12.79 17.27 -0.18
CA THR A 9 -12.53 17.87 1.14
C THR A 9 -13.66 17.68 2.15
N THR A 10 -14.85 17.29 1.69
CA THR A 10 -16.02 17.04 2.53
C THR A 10 -16.57 15.64 2.30
N PRO A 11 -17.07 14.95 3.34
CA PRO A 11 -17.78 13.70 3.17
C PRO A 11 -19.03 13.87 2.30
N LEU A 12 -19.35 12.81 1.56
CA LEU A 12 -20.46 12.71 0.64
C LEU A 12 -21.43 11.61 1.10
N THR A 13 -22.70 11.77 0.74
CA THR A 13 -23.68 10.68 0.79
C THR A 13 -23.52 9.76 -0.41
N PHE A 14 -24.03 8.53 -0.32
CA PHE A 14 -23.98 7.61 -1.45
C PHE A 14 -24.74 8.14 -2.69
N SER A 15 -25.86 8.85 -2.49
CA SER A 15 -26.57 9.53 -3.59
C SER A 15 -25.72 10.60 -4.28
N GLN A 16 -24.85 11.29 -3.56
CA GLN A 16 -23.91 12.25 -4.14
C GLN A 16 -22.81 11.55 -4.94
N VAL A 17 -22.33 10.39 -4.49
CA VAL A 17 -21.41 9.52 -5.26
C VAL A 17 -22.04 9.10 -6.59
N LEU A 18 -23.29 8.66 -6.58
CA LEU A 18 -24.01 8.30 -7.81
C LEU A 18 -24.16 9.50 -8.76
N ALA A 19 -24.41 10.70 -8.22
CA ALA A 19 -24.48 11.94 -9.01
C ALA A 19 -23.12 12.31 -9.66
N VAL A 20 -21.99 11.95 -9.04
CA VAL A 20 -20.67 12.06 -9.68
C VAL A 20 -20.59 11.11 -10.89
N GLY A 21 -21.07 9.87 -10.74
CA GLY A 21 -21.20 8.93 -11.86
C GLY A 21 -22.03 9.51 -13.00
N GLU A 22 -23.23 10.00 -12.74
CA GLU A 22 -24.09 10.63 -13.75
C GLU A 22 -23.40 11.81 -14.46
N ARG A 23 -22.67 12.64 -13.72
CA ARG A 23 -21.87 13.74 -14.27
C ARG A 23 -20.77 13.25 -15.21
N LEU A 24 -20.00 12.23 -14.81
CA LEU A 24 -18.96 11.65 -15.65
C LEU A 24 -19.56 11.05 -16.93
N ALA A 25 -20.70 10.37 -16.83
CA ALA A 25 -21.43 9.84 -17.98
C ALA A 25 -21.90 10.96 -18.94
N ALA A 26 -22.38 12.10 -18.41
CA ALA A 26 -22.76 13.26 -19.22
C ALA A 26 -21.59 13.89 -19.98
N LEU A 27 -20.35 13.68 -19.52
CA LEU A 27 -19.12 14.05 -20.23
C LEU A 27 -18.66 13.01 -21.25
N GLY A 28 -19.43 11.92 -21.46
CA GLY A 28 -19.12 10.85 -22.40
C GLY A 28 -18.21 9.76 -21.84
N LEU A 29 -17.93 9.77 -20.53
CA LEU A 29 -17.20 8.71 -19.86
C LEU A 29 -18.10 7.51 -19.53
N LYS A 30 -17.51 6.43 -19.01
CA LYS A 30 -18.20 5.16 -18.72
C LYS A 30 -18.03 4.78 -17.23
N PRO A 31 -18.66 5.52 -16.32
CA PRO A 31 -18.64 5.17 -14.91
C PRO A 31 -19.47 3.89 -14.65
N ALA A 32 -19.16 3.20 -13.55
CA ALA A 32 -19.97 2.11 -13.03
C ALA A 32 -21.38 2.62 -12.71
N VAL A 33 -22.38 1.78 -13.01
CA VAL A 33 -23.80 2.04 -12.71
C VAL A 33 -24.25 1.18 -11.53
N PRO A 34 -25.35 1.53 -10.83
CA PRO A 34 -25.80 0.83 -9.60
C PRO A 34 -25.75 -0.70 -9.65
N ALA A 35 -26.35 -1.32 -10.67
CA ALA A 35 -26.40 -2.77 -10.81
C ALA A 35 -25.13 -3.41 -11.38
N GLN A 36 -24.07 -2.62 -11.65
CA GLN A 36 -22.82 -3.14 -12.17
C GLN A 36 -21.98 -3.68 -11.02
N ASP A 37 -21.48 -4.91 -11.20
CA ASP A 37 -20.52 -5.52 -10.29
C ASP A 37 -19.20 -4.74 -10.26
N VAL A 38 -18.72 -4.45 -9.05
CA VAL A 38 -17.47 -3.76 -8.77
C VAL A 38 -16.65 -4.55 -7.77
N ILE A 39 -15.34 -4.39 -7.85
CA ILE A 39 -14.43 -4.89 -6.82
C ILE A 39 -14.22 -3.78 -5.79
N CYS A 40 -14.59 -4.10 -4.55
CA CYS A 40 -14.50 -3.25 -3.38
C CYS A 40 -13.37 -3.76 -2.47
N TYR A 41 -12.25 -3.03 -2.42
CA TYR A 41 -11.14 -3.40 -1.54
C TYR A 41 -11.35 -2.84 -0.14
N VAL A 42 -11.50 -3.75 0.84
CA VAL A 42 -11.62 -3.44 2.26
C VAL A 42 -10.24 -3.46 2.91
N GLU A 43 -9.95 -2.47 3.74
CA GLU A 43 -8.77 -2.42 4.58
C GLU A 43 -9.05 -1.84 5.97
N GLU A 44 -8.14 -2.12 6.91
CA GLU A 44 -8.20 -1.64 8.30
C GLU A 44 -9.52 -1.97 9.01
N TRP A 45 -10.22 -3.03 8.58
CA TRP A 45 -11.47 -3.44 9.19
C TRP A 45 -11.20 -4.11 10.54
N THR A 46 -11.35 -3.38 11.64
CA THR A 46 -11.08 -3.90 12.98
C THR A 46 -12.16 -4.87 13.41
N VAL A 47 -11.72 -6.01 13.94
CA VAL A 47 -12.59 -7.04 14.50
C VAL A 47 -12.15 -7.43 15.91
N SER A 48 -13.10 -7.88 16.73
CA SER A 48 -12.81 -8.35 18.09
C SER A 48 -12.23 -9.77 18.10
N ALA A 49 -12.57 -10.56 17.09
CA ALA A 49 -12.14 -11.94 16.92
C ALA A 49 -12.03 -12.31 15.43
N PRO A 50 -11.20 -13.30 15.05
CA PRO A 50 -11.02 -13.69 13.65
C PRO A 50 -12.30 -14.16 12.93
N ASP A 51 -13.24 -14.78 13.64
CA ASP A 51 -14.52 -15.29 13.12
C ASP A 51 -15.53 -14.18 12.78
N GLU A 52 -15.30 -12.94 13.22
CA GLU A 52 -16.12 -11.79 12.80
C GLU A 52 -16.00 -11.48 11.30
N PHE A 53 -15.08 -12.13 10.57
CA PHE A 53 -15.01 -12.09 9.11
C PHE A 53 -16.33 -12.53 8.45
N ASP A 54 -17.08 -13.43 9.08
CA ASP A 54 -18.36 -13.96 8.60
C ASP A 54 -19.42 -12.86 8.34
N GLN A 55 -19.22 -11.64 8.86
CA GLN A 55 -20.05 -10.48 8.51
C GLN A 55 -20.03 -10.13 7.01
N LEU A 56 -18.99 -10.56 6.28
CA LEU A 56 -18.89 -10.40 4.83
C LEU A 56 -19.37 -11.63 4.03
N ASP A 57 -19.88 -12.68 4.67
CA ASP A 57 -20.46 -13.87 4.01
C ASP A 57 -21.53 -13.58 2.93
N PRO A 58 -22.31 -12.49 2.98
CA PRO A 58 -23.24 -12.17 1.91
C PRO A 58 -22.58 -11.95 0.54
N TRP A 59 -21.27 -11.67 0.50
CA TRP A 59 -20.53 -11.33 -0.71
C TRP A 59 -19.40 -12.32 -1.00
N ALA A 60 -19.01 -12.42 -2.28
CA ALA A 60 -17.81 -13.17 -2.64
C ALA A 60 -16.57 -12.35 -2.25
N THR A 61 -15.63 -13.00 -1.56
CA THR A 61 -14.39 -12.35 -1.09
C THR A 61 -13.14 -13.02 -1.65
N GLU A 62 -12.09 -12.22 -1.84
CA GLU A 62 -10.76 -12.65 -2.33
C GLU A 62 -9.64 -12.00 -1.50
N ASP A 63 -8.44 -12.58 -1.58
CA ASP A 63 -7.21 -12.06 -0.93
C ASP A 63 -7.34 -11.81 0.58
N VAL A 64 -8.21 -12.57 1.26
CA VAL A 64 -8.51 -12.43 2.69
C VAL A 64 -7.25 -12.56 3.53
N THR A 65 -6.96 -11.50 4.28
CA THR A 65 -5.78 -11.44 5.15
C THR A 65 -6.17 -10.89 6.51
N LEU A 66 -5.94 -11.69 7.57
CA LEU A 66 -5.97 -11.19 8.93
C LEU A 66 -4.67 -10.43 9.23
N VAL A 67 -4.79 -9.28 9.87
CA VAL A 67 -3.69 -8.42 10.27
C VAL A 67 -3.67 -8.31 11.79
N HIS A 68 -2.57 -8.70 12.40
CA HIS A 68 -2.31 -8.38 13.80
C HIS A 68 -1.63 -7.01 13.85
N VAL A 69 -2.34 -6.02 14.38
CA VAL A 69 -1.89 -4.64 14.51
C VAL A 69 -1.41 -4.38 15.93
N ARG A 70 -0.15 -3.97 16.07
CA ARG A 70 0.45 -3.57 17.35
C ARG A 70 0.95 -2.15 17.24
N GLU A 71 0.19 -1.23 17.82
CA GLU A 71 0.62 0.15 18.00
C GLU A 71 1.42 0.28 19.29
N GLY A 72 2.43 1.13 19.31
CA GLY A 72 3.18 1.38 20.55
C GLY A 72 4.23 0.33 20.91
N TRP A 73 4.55 -0.61 20.02
CA TRP A 73 5.32 -1.82 20.33
C TRP A 73 6.80 -1.53 20.61
N ARG A 74 7.38 -2.24 21.60
CA ARG A 74 8.76 -2.06 22.10
C ARG A 74 9.52 -3.38 22.34
N GLY A 75 9.04 -4.48 21.75
CA GLY A 75 9.62 -5.80 21.95
C GLY A 75 10.89 -6.06 21.12
N ASP A 76 11.35 -7.31 21.15
CA ASP A 76 12.43 -7.79 20.30
C ASP A 76 11.86 -8.36 18.99
N PHE A 77 12.32 -7.82 17.85
CA PHE A 77 11.76 -8.18 16.54
C PHE A 77 12.14 -9.61 16.15
N PHE A 78 13.33 -10.08 16.55
CA PHE A 78 13.76 -11.45 16.30
C PHE A 78 12.83 -12.46 17.00
N LEU A 79 12.49 -12.18 18.27
CA LEU A 79 11.58 -13.05 19.03
C LEU A 79 10.17 -13.03 18.45
N LEU A 80 9.66 -11.86 18.09
CA LEU A 80 8.33 -11.73 17.48
C LEU A 80 8.26 -12.48 16.15
N ALA A 81 9.15 -12.17 15.21
CA ALA A 81 9.16 -12.80 13.90
C ALA A 81 9.44 -14.30 13.98
N GLY A 82 10.31 -14.74 14.90
CA GLY A 82 10.57 -16.16 15.15
C GLY A 82 9.36 -16.92 15.68
N ALA A 83 8.55 -16.29 16.54
CA ALA A 83 7.31 -16.89 17.03
C ALA A 83 6.27 -17.03 15.90
N TYR A 84 6.10 -16.00 15.07
CA TYR A 84 5.27 -16.08 13.86
C TYR A 84 5.76 -17.16 12.90
N HIS A 85 7.06 -17.23 12.65
CA HIS A 85 7.65 -18.26 11.83
C HIS A 85 7.38 -19.67 12.38
N THR A 86 7.42 -19.85 13.70
CA THR A 86 7.16 -21.16 14.34
C THR A 86 5.74 -21.63 14.09
N VAL A 87 4.74 -20.75 14.25
CA VAL A 87 3.34 -21.08 13.93
C VAL A 87 3.17 -21.29 12.42
N PHE A 88 3.77 -20.43 11.59
CA PHE A 88 3.76 -20.58 10.13
C PHE A 88 4.26 -21.96 9.70
N GLN A 89 5.39 -22.44 10.21
CA GLN A 89 5.94 -23.75 9.86
C GLN A 89 4.97 -24.92 10.12
N ARG A 90 4.11 -24.80 11.13
CA ARG A 90 3.10 -25.80 11.47
C ARG A 90 1.92 -25.84 10.48
N TYR A 91 1.55 -24.68 9.93
CA TYR A 91 0.32 -24.51 9.14
C TYR A 91 0.54 -24.09 7.69
N GLN A 92 1.80 -24.00 7.24
CA GLN A 92 2.09 -23.58 5.87
C GLN A 92 1.49 -24.54 4.84
N ASP A 93 0.89 -23.95 3.82
CA ASP A 93 0.42 -24.63 2.62
C ASP A 93 0.58 -23.71 1.40
N VAL A 94 0.37 -24.26 0.21
CA VAL A 94 0.26 -23.47 -1.03
C VAL A 94 -0.85 -22.42 -0.85
N GLY A 95 -0.50 -21.16 -1.08
CA GLY A 95 -1.42 -20.02 -0.92
C GLY A 95 -1.35 -19.35 0.46
N THR A 96 -0.68 -19.96 1.45
CA THR A 96 -0.45 -19.31 2.75
C THR A 96 0.70 -18.29 2.68
N TYR A 97 0.55 -17.18 3.40
CA TYR A 97 1.54 -16.12 3.46
C TYR A 97 1.53 -15.44 4.83
N CYS A 98 2.69 -15.45 5.50
CA CYS A 98 2.92 -14.72 6.75
C CYS A 98 3.96 -13.63 6.52
N SER A 99 3.72 -12.40 6.96
CA SER A 99 4.77 -11.37 6.97
C SER A 99 4.64 -10.41 8.12
N VAL A 100 5.76 -10.06 8.76
CA VAL A 100 5.84 -9.10 9.85
C VAL A 100 6.50 -7.83 9.32
N SER A 101 5.79 -6.70 9.41
CA SER A 101 6.30 -5.39 9.04
C SER A 101 6.79 -4.62 10.25
N HIS A 102 7.84 -3.82 10.06
CA HIS A 102 8.37 -2.97 11.11
C HIS A 102 9.03 -1.71 10.52
N PRO A 103 8.94 -0.55 11.20
CA PRO A 103 9.64 0.65 10.78
C PRO A 103 11.16 0.54 10.97
N TRP A 104 11.92 1.28 10.18
CA TRP A 104 13.35 1.44 10.39
C TRP A 104 13.75 2.87 10.07
N ARG A 105 14.94 3.26 10.51
CA ARG A 105 15.46 4.62 10.36
C ARG A 105 16.64 4.65 9.41
N ILE A 106 16.54 5.50 8.40
CA ILE A 106 17.68 5.87 7.55
C ILE A 106 18.63 6.72 8.40
N ARG A 107 19.92 6.36 8.43
CA ARG A 107 20.93 7.03 9.27
C ARG A 107 21.30 8.40 8.72
N GLU A 108 21.33 8.54 7.40
CA GLU A 108 21.65 9.79 6.74
C GLU A 108 20.46 10.75 6.72
N SER A 109 20.74 12.04 6.86
CA SER A 109 19.74 13.09 6.74
C SER A 109 19.51 13.40 5.26
N LEU A 110 18.46 12.83 4.69
CA LEU A 110 18.06 13.03 3.30
C LEU A 110 16.98 14.11 3.20
N ARG A 111 16.98 14.90 2.13
CA ARG A 111 16.02 16.00 1.94
C ARG A 111 14.73 15.53 1.27
N ARG A 112 14.84 14.54 0.39
CA ARG A 112 13.75 14.06 -0.47
C ARG A 112 13.14 12.75 0.02
N HIS A 113 13.74 12.16 1.06
CA HIS A 113 13.30 10.92 1.69
C HIS A 113 12.93 11.17 3.14
N GLU A 114 11.84 10.54 3.57
CA GLU A 114 11.48 10.54 4.99
C GLU A 114 12.51 9.69 5.77
N PRO A 115 12.95 10.13 6.97
CA PRO A 115 13.91 9.38 7.76
C PRO A 115 13.36 8.04 8.23
N ARG A 116 12.03 7.89 8.28
CA ARG A 116 11.33 6.65 8.60
C ARG A 116 10.93 5.93 7.32
N SER A 117 11.32 4.67 7.22
CA SER A 117 10.94 3.75 6.16
C SER A 117 10.38 2.45 6.76
N MET A 118 9.87 1.54 5.93
CA MET A 118 9.33 0.26 6.40
C MET A 118 10.06 -0.91 5.77
N PHE A 119 10.11 -2.01 6.50
CA PHE A 119 10.50 -3.30 5.95
C PHE A 119 9.50 -4.38 6.33
N TRP A 120 9.50 -5.47 5.57
CA TRP A 120 8.75 -6.69 5.84
C TRP A 120 9.71 -7.86 5.81
N LEU A 121 9.63 -8.70 6.84
CA LEU A 121 10.15 -10.06 6.80
C LEU A 121 8.96 -10.98 6.58
N GLY A 122 8.98 -11.80 5.53
CA GLY A 122 7.89 -12.75 5.30
C GLY A 122 8.33 -14.12 4.88
N PHE A 123 7.37 -15.03 5.04
CA PHE A 123 7.49 -16.47 4.93
C PHE A 123 6.38 -16.96 4.00
N ARG A 124 6.78 -17.74 3.00
CA ARG A 124 5.91 -18.46 2.08
C ARG A 124 6.35 -19.91 2.01
N HIS A 125 5.47 -20.77 1.52
CA HIS A 125 5.74 -22.20 1.40
C HIS A 125 7.08 -22.53 0.70
N ALA A 126 7.48 -21.74 -0.30
CA ALA A 126 8.68 -22.01 -1.11
C ALA A 126 9.90 -21.12 -0.82
N HIS A 127 9.73 -20.01 -0.09
CA HIS A 127 10.81 -19.05 0.15
C HIS A 127 10.46 -18.10 1.31
N SER A 128 11.52 -17.52 1.88
CA SER A 128 11.43 -16.32 2.69
C SER A 128 11.81 -15.10 1.86
N PHE A 129 11.32 -13.94 2.25
CA PHE A 129 11.67 -12.69 1.61
C PHE A 129 11.90 -11.58 2.63
N LEU A 130 12.77 -10.65 2.25
CA LEU A 130 12.91 -9.37 2.91
C LEU A 130 12.59 -8.27 1.91
N ARG A 131 11.61 -7.43 2.26
CA ARG A 131 11.19 -6.29 1.44
C ARG A 131 11.53 -4.99 2.15
N ILE A 132 12.18 -4.07 1.45
CA ILE A 132 12.49 -2.73 1.94
C ILE A 132 11.72 -1.72 1.11
N ARG A 133 10.93 -0.87 1.77
CA ARG A 133 10.20 0.22 1.12
C ARG A 133 10.65 1.55 1.69
N LEU A 134 11.20 2.38 0.80
CA LEU A 134 11.57 3.75 1.10
C LEU A 134 10.38 4.67 0.93
N GLN A 135 10.38 5.75 1.70
CA GLN A 135 9.40 6.81 1.59
C GLN A 135 10.04 8.11 1.12
N THR A 136 9.34 8.81 0.24
CA THR A 136 9.71 10.14 -0.28
C THR A 136 8.76 11.20 0.24
N THR A 137 9.23 12.45 0.27
CA THR A 137 8.42 13.61 0.67
C THR A 137 7.43 14.03 -0.43
N GLU A 138 7.68 13.61 -1.69
CA GLU A 138 6.83 13.93 -2.84
C GLU A 138 6.72 12.72 -3.79
N VAL A 139 5.77 12.81 -4.73
CA VAL A 139 5.57 11.83 -5.81
C VAL A 139 5.60 12.53 -7.16
N ILE A 140 6.54 12.12 -8.01
CA ILE A 140 6.70 12.50 -9.41
C ILE A 140 6.72 11.21 -10.22
N THR A 141 5.71 11.11 -11.05
CA THR A 141 5.41 9.89 -11.80
C THR A 141 6.36 9.76 -13.01
N PRO A 142 6.54 8.54 -13.56
CA PRO A 142 7.35 8.35 -14.76
C PRO A 142 6.93 9.28 -15.90
N GLY A 143 7.89 9.96 -16.50
CA GLY A 143 7.67 10.86 -17.65
C GLY A 143 7.33 12.31 -17.28
N GLU A 144 7.15 12.64 -16.01
CA GLU A 144 7.07 14.05 -15.57
C GLU A 144 8.48 14.68 -15.53
N THR A 145 8.60 15.90 -16.06
CA THR A 145 9.87 16.66 -16.16
C THR A 145 10.01 17.75 -15.10
N ARG A 146 8.99 17.95 -14.26
CA ARG A 146 8.90 19.08 -13.32
C ARG A 146 9.98 19.12 -12.23
N ALA A 147 10.67 18.01 -12.00
CA ALA A 147 11.82 17.95 -11.09
C ALA A 147 13.09 17.42 -11.77
N ASP A 148 13.22 17.59 -13.08
CA ASP A 148 14.44 17.19 -13.80
C ASP A 148 15.67 17.93 -13.28
N SER A 149 15.52 19.16 -12.76
CA SER A 149 16.61 19.90 -12.12
C SER A 149 17.18 19.20 -10.89
N ASP A 150 16.35 18.41 -10.20
CA ASP A 150 16.67 17.78 -8.91
C ASP A 150 16.93 16.28 -9.08
N ARG A 151 16.82 15.75 -10.31
CA ARG A 151 16.89 14.32 -10.62
C ARG A 151 18.19 13.69 -10.15
N ALA A 152 19.33 14.35 -10.33
CA ALA A 152 20.62 13.82 -9.90
C ALA A 152 20.70 13.65 -8.37
N GLU A 153 20.32 14.67 -7.61
CA GLU A 153 20.30 14.63 -6.13
C GLU A 153 19.35 13.55 -5.63
N TRP A 154 18.18 13.41 -6.26
CA TRP A 154 17.23 12.35 -5.93
C TRP A 154 17.79 10.94 -6.14
N LEU A 155 18.43 10.69 -7.29
CA LEU A 155 19.03 9.37 -7.58
C LEU A 155 20.13 9.04 -6.57
N ASP A 156 20.94 10.03 -6.21
CA ASP A 156 21.99 9.89 -5.20
C ASP A 156 21.40 9.59 -3.81
N GLU A 157 20.43 10.37 -3.33
CA GLU A 157 19.77 10.13 -2.04
C GLU A 157 19.06 8.78 -1.99
N ARG A 158 18.39 8.37 -3.07
CA ARG A 158 17.72 7.07 -3.14
C ARG A 158 18.72 5.92 -3.07
N ARG A 159 19.81 6.03 -3.83
CA ARG A 159 20.88 5.04 -3.80
C ARG A 159 21.48 4.96 -2.40
N ALA A 160 21.71 6.10 -1.74
CA ALA A 160 22.22 6.14 -0.37
C ALA A 160 21.25 5.48 0.63
N ALA A 161 19.95 5.78 0.54
CA ALA A 161 18.93 5.17 1.39
C ALA A 161 18.85 3.65 1.23
N PHE A 162 18.88 3.12 0.00
CA PHE A 162 18.92 1.68 -0.21
C PHE A 162 20.25 1.07 0.24
N LEU A 163 21.38 1.73 -0.02
CA LEU A 163 22.69 1.26 0.42
C LEU A 163 22.76 1.16 1.96
N ASP A 164 22.10 2.06 2.68
CA ASP A 164 22.04 2.02 4.14
C ASP A 164 21.34 0.73 4.62
N ALA A 165 20.15 0.43 4.09
CA ALA A 165 19.44 -0.82 4.38
C ALA A 165 20.28 -2.04 4.02
N ILE A 166 20.82 -2.08 2.79
CA ILE A 166 21.64 -3.19 2.26
C ILE A 166 22.84 -3.46 3.18
N THR A 167 23.50 -2.40 3.65
CA THR A 167 24.66 -2.49 4.52
C THR A 167 24.29 -3.06 5.89
N ILE A 168 23.20 -2.59 6.51
CA ILE A 168 22.74 -3.07 7.82
C ILE A 168 22.32 -4.54 7.76
N LEU A 169 21.67 -4.92 6.65
CA LEU A 169 21.19 -6.27 6.40
C LEU A 169 22.28 -7.22 5.89
N GLU A 170 23.47 -6.70 5.56
CA GLU A 170 24.58 -7.45 4.97
C GLU A 170 24.16 -8.21 3.69
N LEU A 171 23.26 -7.63 2.89
CA LEU A 171 22.79 -8.26 1.66
C LEU A 171 23.82 -8.14 0.53
N PRO A 172 24.03 -9.19 -0.28
CA PRO A 172 24.97 -9.16 -1.39
C PRO A 172 24.34 -8.45 -2.60
N ILE A 173 24.08 -7.15 -2.48
CA ILE A 173 23.46 -6.32 -3.52
C ILE A 173 24.40 -5.17 -3.88
N GLU A 174 24.70 -5.05 -5.16
CA GLU A 174 25.43 -3.92 -5.74
C GLU A 174 24.46 -2.79 -6.11
N THR A 175 24.90 -1.55 -5.93
CA THR A 175 24.11 -0.35 -6.27
C THR A 175 24.88 0.57 -7.21
N LEU A 176 24.21 1.03 -8.27
CA LEU A 176 24.76 1.96 -9.25
C LEU A 176 23.66 2.84 -9.86
N ILE A 177 24.06 3.96 -10.45
CA ILE A 177 23.17 4.82 -11.22
C ILE A 177 23.51 4.62 -12.70
N GLU A 178 22.54 4.18 -13.49
CA GLU A 178 22.70 3.97 -14.93
C GLU A 178 21.45 4.48 -15.65
N LYS A 179 21.63 5.24 -16.74
CA LYS A 179 20.53 5.79 -17.55
C LYS A 179 19.45 6.50 -16.72
N GLU A 180 19.89 7.36 -15.79
CA GLU A 180 19.01 8.14 -14.91
C GLU A 180 18.12 7.30 -13.98
N GLN A 181 18.57 6.10 -13.62
CA GLN A 181 17.85 5.18 -12.75
C GLN A 181 18.79 4.58 -11.69
N VAL A 182 18.27 4.37 -10.49
CA VAL A 182 18.97 3.58 -9.46
C VAL A 182 18.78 2.11 -9.79
N ILE A 183 19.89 1.41 -10.00
CA ILE A 183 19.92 -0.02 -10.28
C ILE A 183 20.46 -0.75 -9.07
N LEU A 184 19.71 -1.76 -8.61
CA LEU A 184 20.10 -2.69 -7.55
C LEU A 184 20.27 -4.08 -8.20
N ARG A 185 21.43 -4.72 -8.01
CA ARG A 185 21.73 -6.03 -8.60
C ARG A 185 22.21 -7.00 -7.51
N PRO A 186 21.58 -8.17 -7.33
CA PRO A 186 22.17 -9.19 -6.47
C PRO A 186 23.51 -9.66 -7.06
N ALA A 187 24.47 -10.00 -6.20
CA ALA A 187 25.79 -10.48 -6.61
C ALA A 187 25.71 -11.81 -7.37
N ASP A 188 24.72 -12.65 -7.03
CA ASP A 188 24.31 -13.80 -7.82
C ASP A 188 23.07 -13.45 -8.67
N PRO A 189 23.20 -13.36 -10.01
CA PRO A 189 22.07 -13.09 -10.90
C PRO A 189 20.96 -14.14 -10.87
N ALA A 190 21.22 -15.34 -10.36
CA ALA A 190 20.19 -16.38 -10.19
C ALA A 190 19.28 -16.13 -8.98
N THR A 191 19.67 -15.23 -8.08
CA THR A 191 18.86 -14.90 -6.91
C THR A 191 17.57 -14.18 -7.32
N PRO A 192 16.38 -14.66 -6.91
CA PRO A 192 15.14 -13.97 -7.22
C PRO A 192 15.09 -12.61 -6.50
N PHE A 193 15.17 -11.55 -7.29
CA PHE A 193 15.21 -10.17 -6.81
C PHE A 193 14.21 -9.32 -7.59
N PHE A 194 13.40 -8.57 -6.87
CA PHE A 194 12.43 -7.65 -7.45
C PHE A 194 12.76 -6.24 -7.00
N CYS A 195 12.98 -5.34 -7.96
CA CYS A 195 13.04 -3.91 -7.68
C CYS A 195 11.88 -3.25 -8.42
N SER A 196 11.21 -2.34 -7.73
CA SER A 196 10.14 -1.56 -8.33
C SER A 196 10.44 -0.08 -8.21
N TRP A 197 10.09 0.66 -9.27
CA TRP A 197 10.11 2.13 -9.32
C TRP A 197 11.48 2.80 -9.37
N PRO A 198 12.50 2.28 -10.10
CA PRO A 198 13.80 2.92 -10.15
C PRO A 198 13.79 4.30 -10.86
N ASP A 199 12.74 4.58 -11.64
CA ASP A 199 12.62 5.70 -12.59
C ASP A 199 11.62 6.79 -12.18
N ALA A 200 10.85 6.60 -11.11
CA ALA A 200 9.88 7.58 -10.57
C ALA A 200 10.29 8.10 -9.20
N PHE A 201 10.24 9.41 -8.95
CA PHE A 201 10.43 9.95 -7.60
C PHE A 201 9.17 9.67 -6.78
N GLY A 202 9.28 8.85 -5.74
CA GLY A 202 8.11 8.29 -5.07
C GLY A 202 8.51 7.11 -4.20
N PRO A 203 7.55 6.52 -3.47
CA PRO A 203 7.77 5.31 -2.72
C PRO A 203 8.28 4.20 -3.64
N CYS A 204 9.44 3.64 -3.30
CA CYS A 204 10.10 2.59 -4.07
C CYS A 204 10.46 1.44 -3.12
N GLN A 205 10.62 0.26 -3.68
CA GLN A 205 10.95 -0.92 -2.88
C GLN A 205 11.79 -1.91 -3.66
N PHE A 206 12.59 -2.68 -2.92
CA PHE A 206 13.10 -3.94 -3.38
C PHE A 206 12.61 -5.10 -2.50
N GLU A 207 12.62 -6.29 -3.07
CA GLU A 207 12.38 -7.55 -2.39
C GLU A 207 13.48 -8.53 -2.77
N TYR A 208 14.12 -9.09 -1.74
CA TYR A 208 15.18 -10.08 -1.87
C TYR A 208 14.69 -11.40 -1.28
N ASN A 209 14.81 -12.48 -2.05
CA ASN A 209 14.24 -13.78 -1.70
C ASN A 209 15.33 -14.83 -1.47
N THR A 210 15.03 -15.80 -0.62
CA THR A 210 15.87 -16.96 -0.37
C THR A 210 15.03 -18.19 -0.04
N THR A 211 15.56 -19.37 -0.31
CA THR A 211 14.94 -20.64 0.08
C THR A 211 15.20 -21.01 1.54
N ASP A 212 16.19 -20.38 2.20
CA ASP A 212 16.43 -20.60 3.64
C ASP A 212 15.44 -19.79 4.48
N SER A 213 14.54 -20.49 5.16
CA SER A 213 13.49 -19.85 5.95
C SER A 213 14.00 -18.96 7.09
N TYR A 214 15.24 -19.17 7.56
CA TYR A 214 15.82 -18.49 8.72
C TYR A 214 16.79 -17.36 8.36
N GLU A 215 17.26 -17.28 7.12
CA GLU A 215 18.36 -16.40 6.69
C GLU A 215 18.16 -14.94 7.11
N PHE A 216 16.94 -14.43 7.01
CA PHE A 216 16.64 -13.02 7.27
C PHE A 216 16.22 -12.69 8.70
N LEU A 217 16.04 -13.67 9.61
CA LEU A 217 15.59 -13.38 10.97
C LEU A 217 16.56 -12.46 11.72
N VAL A 218 17.86 -12.76 11.67
CA VAL A 218 18.90 -11.95 12.32
C VAL A 218 19.16 -10.63 11.58
N PRO A 219 19.33 -10.59 10.25
CA PRO A 219 19.44 -9.33 9.51
C PRO A 219 18.27 -8.37 9.76
N ALA A 220 17.03 -8.87 9.70
CA ALA A 220 15.84 -8.05 9.90
C ALA A 220 15.78 -7.44 11.31
N SER A 221 16.24 -8.16 12.33
CA SER A 221 16.29 -7.62 13.70
C SER A 221 17.35 -6.52 13.86
N LYS A 222 18.49 -6.60 13.16
CA LYS A 222 19.47 -5.49 13.08
C LYS A 222 18.83 -4.24 12.50
N LEU A 223 18.01 -4.39 11.45
CA LEU A 223 17.31 -3.26 10.83
C LEU A 223 16.22 -2.70 11.75
N ALA A 224 15.42 -3.54 12.40
CA ALA A 224 14.44 -3.13 13.40
C ALA A 224 15.06 -2.30 14.53
N ALA A 225 16.25 -2.70 14.99
CA ALA A 225 16.97 -2.04 16.09
C ALA A 225 17.33 -0.58 15.79
N THR A 226 17.39 -0.17 14.52
CA THR A 226 17.57 1.24 14.13
C THR A 226 16.42 2.15 14.62
N PHE A 227 15.26 1.56 14.93
CA PHE A 227 14.07 2.26 15.40
C PHE A 227 13.85 2.15 16.92
N ALA A 228 14.69 1.42 17.66
CA ALA A 228 14.44 1.00 19.05
C ALA A 228 14.22 2.14 20.08
N GLN A 229 14.57 3.38 19.74
CA GLN A 229 14.34 4.53 20.61
C GLN A 229 12.85 4.95 20.68
N GLU A 230 12.07 4.56 19.67
CA GLU A 230 10.67 4.95 19.52
C GLU A 230 9.74 3.72 19.56
N PRO A 231 8.51 3.89 20.05
CA PRO A 231 7.52 2.83 19.93
C PRO A 231 7.19 2.61 18.44
N ALA A 232 7.21 1.35 18.00
CA ALA A 232 6.95 0.97 16.62
C ALA A 232 5.47 0.61 16.39
N GLY A 233 4.97 0.93 15.19
CA GLY A 233 3.76 0.31 14.65
C GLY A 233 4.13 -0.95 13.88
N VAL A 234 3.75 -2.11 14.39
CA VAL A 234 4.10 -3.44 13.83
C VAL A 234 2.83 -4.10 13.32
N ARG A 235 2.85 -4.58 12.07
CA ARG A 235 1.71 -5.25 11.45
C ARG A 235 2.13 -6.62 10.96
N THR A 236 1.40 -7.65 11.36
CA THR A 236 1.63 -9.01 10.86
C THR A 236 0.47 -9.45 9.99
N TYR A 237 0.76 -9.77 8.74
CA TYR A 237 -0.21 -10.17 7.72
C TYR A 237 -0.25 -11.69 7.63
N LEU A 238 -1.44 -12.25 7.74
CA LEU A 238 -1.74 -13.68 7.77
C LEU A 238 -2.79 -13.97 6.69
N THR A 239 -2.34 -14.44 5.52
CA THR A 239 -3.19 -14.71 4.36
C THR A 239 -3.32 -16.22 4.16
N GLY A 240 -4.55 -16.68 3.91
CA GLY A 240 -4.84 -18.08 3.52
C GLY A 240 -4.75 -19.12 4.64
N PHE A 241 -4.73 -18.71 5.91
CA PHE A 241 -4.69 -19.63 7.05
C PHE A 241 -6.10 -20.05 7.50
N SER A 242 -6.23 -21.27 8.02
CA SER A 242 -7.45 -21.76 8.65
C SER A 242 -7.72 -21.08 10.00
N GLU A 243 -8.96 -21.13 10.49
CA GLU A 243 -9.33 -20.63 11.83
C GLU A 243 -8.48 -21.22 12.96
N GLU A 244 -8.15 -22.51 12.88
CA GLU A 244 -7.25 -23.18 13.85
C GLU A 244 -5.87 -22.50 13.86
N ALA A 245 -5.31 -22.23 12.67
CA ALA A 245 -4.03 -21.57 12.54
C ALA A 245 -4.08 -20.11 13.02
N LEU A 246 -5.15 -19.37 12.70
CA LEU A 246 -5.36 -18.00 13.17
C LEU A 246 -5.46 -17.93 14.70
N THR A 247 -6.08 -18.93 15.34
CA THR A 247 -6.12 -19.07 16.80
C THR A 247 -4.72 -19.23 17.39
N ASP A 248 -3.87 -20.08 16.79
CA ASP A 248 -2.49 -20.26 17.24
C ASP A 248 -1.65 -18.98 17.04
N PHE A 249 -1.84 -18.27 15.92
CA PHE A 249 -1.19 -16.98 15.69
C PHE A 249 -1.60 -15.94 16.73
N ALA A 250 -2.88 -15.92 17.14
CA ALA A 250 -3.39 -15.00 18.15
C ALA A 250 -2.71 -15.20 19.53
N ALA A 251 -2.20 -16.41 19.81
CA ALA A 251 -1.53 -16.74 21.06
C ALA A 251 -0.07 -16.25 21.16
N ILE A 252 0.58 -15.84 20.06
CA ILE A 252 2.01 -15.47 20.04
C ILE A 252 2.35 -14.33 20.99
N GLU A 253 1.54 -13.28 20.99
CA GLU A 253 1.73 -12.12 21.88
C GLU A 253 0.37 -11.45 22.12
N PRO A 254 -0.11 -11.43 23.37
CA PRO A 254 -1.38 -10.80 23.72
C PRO A 254 -1.41 -9.30 23.39
N GLY A 255 -2.61 -8.78 23.08
CA GLY A 255 -2.83 -7.34 22.93
C GLY A 255 -2.69 -6.79 21.51
N ALA A 256 -2.44 -7.64 20.50
CA ALA A 256 -2.62 -7.24 19.12
C ALA A 256 -4.11 -7.01 18.81
N ARG A 257 -4.41 -5.90 18.13
CA ARG A 257 -5.72 -5.67 17.51
C ARG A 257 -5.82 -6.50 16.23
N PHE A 258 -6.97 -7.12 15.98
CA PHE A 258 -7.22 -7.80 14.72
C PHE A 258 -7.85 -6.84 13.72
N ALA A 259 -7.37 -6.88 12.48
CA ALA A 259 -8.00 -6.19 11.38
C ALA A 259 -7.97 -7.04 10.12
N TYR A 260 -9.02 -7.00 9.31
CA TYR A 260 -9.05 -7.66 8.01
C TYR A 260 -8.77 -6.69 6.87
N ARG A 261 -8.21 -7.26 5.81
CA ARG A 261 -8.25 -6.70 4.47
C ARG A 261 -8.66 -7.80 3.48
N CYS A 262 -9.43 -7.44 2.47
CA CYS A 262 -9.88 -8.35 1.43
C CYS A 262 -10.43 -7.55 0.24
N SER A 263 -10.67 -8.24 -0.87
CA SER A 263 -11.51 -7.74 -1.95
C SER A 263 -12.91 -8.33 -1.79
N VAL A 264 -13.94 -7.52 -1.96
CA VAL A 264 -15.36 -7.89 -1.93
C VAL A 264 -15.94 -7.63 -3.32
N HIS A 265 -16.61 -8.61 -3.91
CA HIS A 265 -17.33 -8.45 -5.18
C HIS A 265 -18.80 -8.16 -4.88
N CYS A 266 -19.27 -6.98 -5.28
CA CYS A 266 -20.65 -6.55 -5.06
C CYS A 266 -21.12 -5.60 -6.18
N PRO A 267 -22.44 -5.51 -6.43
CA PRO A 267 -23.02 -4.37 -7.14
C PRO A 267 -22.61 -3.03 -6.53
N LEU A 268 -22.49 -2.00 -7.37
CA LEU A 268 -22.12 -0.66 -6.91
C LEU A 268 -23.10 -0.13 -5.83
N ASP A 269 -24.41 -0.39 -5.99
CA ASP A 269 -25.41 0.05 -5.02
C ASP A 269 -25.39 -0.68 -3.67
N GLU A 270 -24.67 -1.80 -3.58
CA GLU A 270 -24.44 -2.54 -2.33
C GLU A 270 -23.23 -2.02 -1.51
N LEU A 271 -22.52 -1.01 -2.00
CA LEU A 271 -21.38 -0.43 -1.27
C LEU A 271 -21.79 0.16 0.09
N LEU A 272 -23.04 0.57 0.26
CA LEU A 272 -23.53 1.08 1.54
C LEU A 272 -23.61 -0.05 2.57
N GLU A 273 -24.16 -1.19 2.17
CA GLU A 273 -24.30 -2.40 2.98
C GLU A 273 -22.92 -2.98 3.33
N VAL A 274 -21.98 -2.99 2.38
CA VAL A 274 -20.58 -3.37 2.66
C VAL A 274 -19.95 -2.40 3.66
N LEU A 275 -20.15 -1.08 3.50
CA LEU A 275 -19.63 -0.08 4.44
C LEU A 275 -20.23 -0.25 5.84
N GLU A 276 -21.51 -0.58 5.94
CA GLU A 276 -22.20 -0.87 7.20
C GLU A 276 -21.64 -2.13 7.88
N ALA A 277 -21.35 -3.19 7.11
CA ALA A 277 -20.80 -4.44 7.62
C ALA A 277 -19.39 -4.28 8.21
N ILE A 278 -18.60 -3.31 7.73
CA ILE A 278 -17.24 -3.05 8.22
C ILE A 278 -17.16 -1.91 9.26
N GLN A 279 -18.28 -1.46 9.81
CA GLN A 279 -18.29 -0.50 10.92
C GLN A 279 -17.86 -1.13 12.26
N PRO A 280 -17.39 -0.34 13.24
CA PRO A 280 -17.16 1.11 13.21
C PRO A 280 -15.84 1.52 12.57
N GLU A 281 -14.93 0.57 12.35
CA GLU A 281 -13.59 0.79 11.84
C GLU A 281 -13.38 -0.07 10.60
N GLY A 282 -13.19 0.56 9.45
CA GLY A 282 -12.98 -0.10 8.18
C GLY A 282 -13.03 0.93 7.08
N ARG A 283 -12.22 0.71 6.05
CA ARG A 283 -12.22 1.51 4.82
C ARG A 283 -12.52 0.62 3.66
N LEU A 284 -13.29 1.13 2.72
CA LEU A 284 -13.47 0.48 1.44
C LEU A 284 -13.07 1.39 0.29
N TYR A 285 -12.59 0.78 -0.77
CA TYR A 285 -12.15 1.44 -2.00
C TYR A 285 -12.77 0.75 -3.20
N ALA A 286 -13.47 1.49 -4.04
CA ALA A 286 -14.02 0.96 -5.29
C ALA A 286 -13.70 1.90 -6.45
N THR A 287 -13.58 1.37 -7.66
CA THR A 287 -13.42 2.20 -8.85
C THR A 287 -14.78 2.60 -9.40
N LEU A 288 -15.05 3.92 -9.48
CA LEU A 288 -16.23 4.44 -10.13
C LEU A 288 -16.02 4.60 -11.64
N CYS A 289 -14.87 5.09 -12.09
CA CYS A 289 -14.62 5.30 -13.51
C CYS A 289 -13.12 5.28 -13.83
N GLU A 290 -12.75 4.67 -14.95
CA GLU A 290 -11.39 4.75 -15.51
C GLU A 290 -11.46 5.32 -16.93
N PHE A 291 -10.53 6.22 -17.27
CA PHE A 291 -10.51 6.88 -18.57
C PHE A 291 -9.14 7.47 -18.92
N GLN A 292 -8.94 7.81 -20.20
CA GLN A 292 -7.82 8.64 -20.63
C GLN A 292 -8.23 10.12 -20.60
N THR A 293 -7.39 10.99 -20.05
CA THR A 293 -7.73 12.40 -19.80
C THR A 293 -8.08 13.15 -21.06
N GLN A 294 -7.52 12.78 -22.22
CA GLN A 294 -7.86 13.38 -23.51
C GLN A 294 -9.34 13.28 -23.88
N ALA A 295 -10.09 12.33 -23.32
CA ALA A 295 -11.54 12.21 -23.54
C ALA A 295 -12.32 13.44 -23.03
N VAL A 296 -11.81 14.12 -21.99
CA VAL A 296 -12.47 15.27 -21.34
C VAL A 296 -11.57 16.51 -21.29
N LEU A 297 -10.32 16.37 -21.73
CA LEU A 297 -9.32 17.43 -21.78
C LEU A 297 -8.46 17.27 -23.05
N PRO A 298 -8.99 17.57 -24.24
CA PRO A 298 -8.31 17.28 -25.51
C PRO A 298 -6.98 18.03 -25.71
N GLU A 299 -6.85 19.21 -25.11
CA GLU A 299 -5.66 20.07 -25.22
C GLU A 299 -4.58 19.76 -24.15
N GLY A 300 -4.86 18.85 -23.22
CA GLY A 300 -3.92 18.43 -22.18
C GLY A 300 -3.03 17.29 -22.60
N ASP A 301 -1.97 17.05 -21.82
CA ASP A 301 -1.19 15.82 -21.98
C ASP A 301 -2.06 14.60 -21.65
N ASP A 302 -1.78 13.47 -22.29
CA ASP A 302 -2.54 12.26 -22.03
C ASP A 302 -2.08 11.57 -20.74
N ALA A 303 -3.04 11.24 -19.90
CA ALA A 303 -2.85 10.53 -18.65
C ALA A 303 -3.98 9.51 -18.48
N SER A 304 -3.68 8.40 -17.82
CA SER A 304 -4.70 7.48 -17.35
C SER A 304 -5.19 7.95 -15.99
N ALA A 305 -6.50 8.09 -15.85
CA ALA A 305 -7.16 8.60 -14.66
C ALA A 305 -8.19 7.60 -14.14
N ILE A 306 -8.25 7.49 -12.82
CA ILE A 306 -9.23 6.71 -12.06
C ILE A 306 -9.98 7.66 -11.15
N ILE A 307 -11.31 7.64 -11.19
CA ILE A 307 -12.17 8.20 -10.16
C ILE A 307 -12.57 7.04 -9.25
N GLY A 308 -12.12 7.10 -8.00
CA GLY A 308 -12.40 6.10 -6.97
C GLY A 308 -13.40 6.60 -5.94
N ILE A 309 -14.07 5.66 -5.30
CA ILE A 309 -14.95 5.84 -4.14
C ILE A 309 -14.18 5.35 -2.93
N VAL A 310 -14.16 6.15 -1.87
CA VAL A 310 -13.61 5.77 -0.57
C VAL A 310 -14.75 5.80 0.44
N GLY A 311 -15.04 4.69 1.10
CA GLY A 311 -16.02 4.60 2.18
C GLY A 311 -15.31 4.51 3.54
N LEU A 312 -15.72 5.31 4.51
CA LEU A 312 -15.19 5.31 5.88
C LEU A 312 -16.21 5.95 6.83
N ASN A 313 -16.38 5.39 8.03
CA ASN A 313 -17.25 5.93 9.10
C ASN A 313 -18.69 6.22 8.64
N GLY A 314 -19.25 5.34 7.81
CA GLY A 314 -20.62 5.49 7.26
C GLY A 314 -20.78 6.64 6.25
N GLN A 315 -19.68 7.22 5.77
CA GLN A 315 -19.67 8.27 4.76
C GLN A 315 -18.77 7.90 3.60
N PHE A 316 -18.91 8.64 2.49
CA PHE A 316 -18.10 8.44 1.29
C PHE A 316 -17.24 9.67 0.98
N GLN A 317 -16.19 9.46 0.20
CA GLN A 317 -15.39 10.47 -0.46
C GLN A 317 -15.12 10.02 -1.89
N ILE A 318 -14.78 10.98 -2.76
CA ILE A 318 -14.26 10.68 -4.09
C ILE A 318 -12.77 10.97 -4.10
N GLU A 319 -12.01 10.05 -4.69
CA GLU A 319 -10.61 10.27 -5.03
C GLU A 319 -10.40 10.30 -6.54
N ALA A 320 -9.42 11.07 -6.99
CA ALA A 320 -8.92 11.04 -8.36
C ALA A 320 -7.46 10.63 -8.34
N ARG A 321 -7.11 9.54 -9.03
CA ARG A 321 -5.76 9.02 -9.18
C ARG A 321 -5.32 9.11 -10.64
N LEU A 322 -4.16 9.69 -10.89
CA LEU A 322 -3.64 9.88 -12.25
C LEU A 322 -2.20 9.40 -12.35
N ASN A 323 -1.87 8.65 -13.41
CA ASN A 323 -0.51 8.16 -13.63
C ASN A 323 0.51 9.25 -14.01
N ARG A 324 0.05 10.46 -14.34
CA ARG A 324 0.81 11.71 -14.52
C ARG A 324 -0.15 12.90 -14.51
N ALA A 325 0.35 14.12 -14.35
CA ALA A 325 -0.50 15.30 -14.52
C ALA A 325 -0.69 15.69 -15.99
N PRO A 326 -1.94 15.80 -16.49
CA PRO A 326 -2.25 16.29 -17.82
C PRO A 326 -2.17 17.83 -17.95
N LEU A 327 -2.03 18.54 -16.82
CA LEU A 327 -1.99 20.00 -16.71
C LEU A 327 -0.91 20.44 -15.73
N LYS A 328 -0.60 21.74 -15.73
CA LYS A 328 0.22 22.38 -14.68
C LYS A 328 -0.46 22.31 -13.32
N GLU A 329 0.34 22.34 -12.26
CA GLU A 329 -0.10 22.13 -10.88
C GLU A 329 -1.29 23.02 -10.49
N GLU A 330 -1.23 24.29 -10.84
CA GLU A 330 -2.22 25.30 -10.45
C GLU A 330 -3.59 25.06 -11.11
N ALA A 331 -3.60 24.31 -12.21
CA ALA A 331 -4.80 23.98 -12.97
C ALA A 331 -5.39 22.60 -12.62
N MET A 332 -4.62 21.73 -11.94
CA MET A 332 -5.06 20.38 -11.60
C MET A 332 -6.29 20.36 -10.69
N GLY A 333 -6.22 21.03 -9.54
CA GLY A 333 -7.34 21.11 -8.59
C GLY A 333 -8.63 21.65 -9.22
N PRO A 334 -8.60 22.84 -9.86
CA PRO A 334 -9.78 23.41 -10.51
C PRO A 334 -10.36 22.53 -11.63
N TRP A 335 -9.53 21.80 -12.37
CA TRP A 335 -10.02 20.88 -13.40
C TRP A 335 -10.71 19.66 -12.79
N LEU A 336 -10.09 19.03 -11.79
CA LEU A 336 -10.67 17.87 -11.10
C LEU A 336 -11.96 18.24 -10.35
N GLU A 337 -12.03 19.43 -9.75
CA GLU A 337 -13.26 19.94 -9.13
C GLU A 337 -14.39 20.09 -10.15
N ARG A 338 -14.12 20.58 -11.37
CA ARG A 338 -15.13 20.65 -12.44
C ARG A 338 -15.57 19.27 -12.92
N LEU A 339 -14.64 18.32 -12.99
CA LEU A 339 -14.90 16.95 -13.42
C LEU A 339 -15.78 16.20 -12.41
N ILE A 340 -15.44 16.29 -11.12
CA ILE A 340 -16.11 15.59 -10.02
C ILE A 340 -17.36 16.35 -9.55
N GLY A 341 -17.37 17.67 -9.63
CA GLY A 341 -18.44 18.54 -9.13
C GLY A 341 -18.32 18.89 -7.64
N TYR A 342 -17.20 18.57 -6.99
CA TYR A 342 -16.91 18.84 -5.59
C TYR A 342 -15.47 19.34 -5.41
N PRO A 343 -15.20 20.21 -4.42
CA PRO A 343 -13.85 20.67 -4.14
C PRO A 343 -12.92 19.51 -3.78
N VAL A 344 -11.72 19.51 -4.38
CA VAL A 344 -10.69 18.51 -4.11
C VAL A 344 -9.40 19.15 -3.65
N THR A 345 -8.64 18.44 -2.84
CA THR A 345 -7.28 18.81 -2.43
C THR A 345 -6.28 17.75 -2.86
N TYR A 346 -5.05 18.15 -3.14
CA TYR A 346 -3.97 17.20 -3.37
C TYR A 346 -3.72 16.43 -2.07
N ALA A 347 -3.79 15.10 -2.16
CA ALA A 347 -3.74 14.18 -1.03
C ALA A 347 -2.96 12.92 -1.42
N PRO A 348 -1.63 13.03 -1.63
CA PRO A 348 -0.81 11.85 -1.93
C PRO A 348 -1.00 10.82 -0.81
N LEU A 349 -1.26 9.55 -1.16
CA LEU A 349 -1.50 8.53 -0.12
C LEU A 349 -0.35 8.54 0.89
N PRO A 350 -0.66 8.49 2.20
CA PRO A 350 0.37 8.32 3.20
C PRO A 350 1.15 7.04 2.91
N ALA A 351 2.45 7.13 3.15
CA ALA A 351 3.43 6.08 2.94
C ALA A 351 3.00 4.70 3.49
N PHE A 352 2.50 4.74 4.71
CA PHE A 352 2.17 3.63 5.59
C PHE A 352 1.07 4.15 6.52
N VAL A 353 -0.13 3.54 6.46
CA VAL A 353 -1.08 3.62 7.58
C VAL A 353 -0.71 2.53 8.55
#